data_AF-A0A972GGW2-F1
#
_entry.id   AF-A0A972GGW2-F1
#
_cell.length_a   1.000
_cell.length_b   1.000
_cell.length_c   1.000
_cell.angle_alpha   90.00
_cell.angle_beta   90.00
_cell.angle_gamma   90.00
#
_symmetry.space_group_name_H-M   'P 1'
#
loop_
_entity.id
_entity.type
_entity.pdbx_description
1 polymer ?
#
loop_
_entity_poly.entity_id
_entity_poly.type
_entity_poly.pdbx_seq_one_letter_code
_entity_poly.pdbx_strand_id
1 'polypeptide(L)'
;MLDRYLIVGRQAENGRVKYLHDDGSIDETPEKEGVTGTPLTVELIGEVLVELSQTGPLHPADPLYRDAVRKIHGALMVVPEDGHDPNDPELDRILEATEVRLDWDTRVKVTGDTDRNTRTLVVPVAETLAWRQDLLSQDPKGPGFEPPLTYELDLILMRAHFSKLISGAIGEMTGEDGQPLTDALKERLIVQFDDLIGSFETYEQQADNPARQRGVDVLRDPVTAFHRAVGIYITNMCN
;
A
#
# COMPACT_ATOMS: atom_id res chain seq x y z
N MET A 1 22.70 -10.37 -15.24
CA MET A 1 22.13 -10.73 -13.93
C MET A 1 21.62 -9.42 -13.36
N LEU A 2 20.40 -9.39 -12.83
CA LEU A 2 19.81 -8.19 -12.28
C LEU A 2 20.41 -8.00 -10.88
N ASP A 3 21.39 -7.11 -10.75
CA ASP A 3 22.15 -7.01 -9.51
C ASP A 3 21.41 -6.23 -8.40
N ARG A 4 20.31 -5.52 -8.75
CA ARG A 4 19.55 -4.64 -7.83
C ARG A 4 18.04 -4.67 -8.13
N TYR A 5 17.26 -5.14 -7.18
CA TYR A 5 15.79 -5.14 -7.23
C TYR A 5 15.19 -5.03 -5.83
N LEU A 6 13.90 -4.69 -5.76
CA LEU A 6 13.08 -4.72 -4.56
C LEU A 6 11.93 -5.70 -4.75
N ILE A 7 11.48 -6.34 -3.67
CA ILE A 7 10.23 -7.11 -3.66
C ILE A 7 9.23 -6.30 -2.85
N VAL A 8 8.08 -6.01 -3.44
CA VAL A 8 7.03 -5.17 -2.84
C VAL A 8 5.64 -5.76 -3.10
N GLY A 9 4.63 -5.27 -2.39
CA GLY A 9 3.24 -5.61 -2.69
C GLY A 9 2.76 -5.02 -4.03
N ARG A 10 1.95 -5.77 -4.77
CA ARG A 10 1.31 -5.33 -6.02
C ARG A 10 0.33 -4.20 -5.77
N GLN A 11 0.33 -3.25 -6.69
CA GLN A 11 -0.59 -2.13 -6.72
C GLN A 11 -1.75 -2.42 -7.66
N ALA A 12 -2.93 -1.91 -7.31
CA ALA A 12 -4.09 -1.89 -8.20
C ALA A 12 -3.82 -1.19 -9.55
N GLU A 13 -2.90 -0.23 -9.57
CA GLU A 13 -2.71 0.72 -10.68
C GLU A 13 -1.69 0.25 -11.74
N ASN A 14 -0.79 -0.66 -11.38
CA ASN A 14 0.37 -1.02 -12.22
C ASN A 14 0.05 -2.05 -13.33
N GLY A 15 -1.23 -2.39 -13.55
CA GLY A 15 -1.68 -3.25 -14.66
C GLY A 15 -1.25 -4.73 -14.60
N ARG A 16 -0.41 -5.12 -13.63
CA ARG A 16 0.06 -6.51 -13.42
C ARG A 16 -0.56 -7.13 -12.16
N VAL A 17 -1.83 -6.87 -11.89
CA VAL A 17 -2.51 -7.45 -10.72
C VAL A 17 -2.83 -8.92 -11.00
N LYS A 18 -2.52 -9.79 -10.05
CA LYS A 18 -2.97 -11.18 -10.08
C LYS A 18 -4.27 -11.33 -9.32
N TYR A 19 -5.08 -12.30 -9.69
CA TYR A 19 -6.37 -12.58 -9.09
C TYR A 19 -6.40 -14.03 -8.60
N LEU A 20 -6.90 -14.24 -7.39
CA LEU A 20 -7.21 -15.56 -6.85
C LEU A 20 -8.64 -15.93 -7.22
N HIS A 21 -8.79 -17.05 -7.92
CA HIS A 21 -10.08 -17.59 -8.36
C HIS A 21 -10.60 -18.68 -7.42
N ASP A 22 -11.90 -19.01 -7.50
CA ASP A 22 -12.56 -20.00 -6.64
C ASP A 22 -12.01 -21.42 -6.79
N ASP A 23 -11.50 -21.77 -7.97
CA ASP A 23 -10.78 -23.02 -8.23
C ASP A 23 -9.37 -23.05 -7.60
N GLY A 24 -9.00 -21.95 -6.94
CA GLY A 24 -7.73 -21.70 -6.32
C GLY A 24 -6.65 -21.25 -7.31
N SER A 25 -6.90 -21.13 -8.62
CA SER A 25 -5.88 -20.64 -9.55
C SER A 25 -5.52 -19.17 -9.31
N ILE A 26 -4.30 -18.79 -9.69
CA ILE A 26 -3.81 -17.41 -9.60
C ILE A 26 -3.25 -17.01 -10.97
N ASP A 27 -3.85 -16.02 -11.60
CA ASP A 27 -3.40 -15.47 -12.89
C ASP A 27 -3.78 -13.98 -13.02
N GLU A 28 -3.46 -13.35 -14.15
CA GLU A 28 -3.73 -11.92 -14.38
C GLU A 28 -5.15 -11.66 -14.92
N THR A 29 -6.00 -12.68 -15.02
CA THR A 29 -7.37 -12.55 -15.53
C THR A 29 -8.30 -12.09 -14.40
N PRO A 30 -9.01 -10.95 -14.53
CA PRO A 30 -9.89 -10.47 -13.46
C PRO A 30 -11.13 -11.34 -13.23
N GLU A 31 -11.58 -12.06 -14.25
CA GLU A 31 -12.79 -12.87 -14.21
C GLU A 31 -12.51 -14.25 -14.83
N LYS A 32 -12.99 -15.30 -14.18
CA LYS A 32 -12.90 -16.68 -14.65
C LYS A 32 -14.24 -17.36 -14.48
N GLU A 33 -14.73 -17.99 -15.55
CA GLU A 33 -16.03 -18.68 -15.55
C GLU A 33 -17.22 -17.83 -15.08
N GLY A 34 -17.19 -16.51 -15.34
CA GLY A 34 -18.24 -15.59 -14.93
C GLY A 34 -18.14 -15.11 -13.47
N VAL A 35 -17.09 -15.50 -12.75
CA VAL A 35 -16.84 -15.13 -11.35
C VAL A 35 -15.63 -14.20 -11.29
N THR A 36 -15.81 -13.05 -10.64
CA THR A 36 -14.73 -12.09 -10.38
C THR A 36 -13.75 -12.67 -9.38
N GLY A 37 -12.47 -12.74 -9.75
CA GLY A 37 -11.40 -13.18 -8.86
C GLY A 37 -11.07 -12.12 -7.81
N THR A 38 -10.49 -12.56 -6.69
CA THR A 38 -10.01 -11.67 -5.63
C THR A 38 -8.68 -11.03 -6.02
N PRO A 39 -8.57 -9.70 -6.13
CA PRO A 39 -7.31 -9.05 -6.49
C PRO A 39 -6.26 -9.22 -5.40
N LEU A 40 -5.10 -9.74 -5.78
CA LEU A 40 -3.93 -9.95 -4.93
C LEU A 40 -3.06 -8.69 -4.93
N THR A 41 -3.40 -7.76 -4.04
CA THR A 41 -2.75 -6.45 -3.90
C THR A 41 -2.10 -6.27 -2.53
N VAL A 42 -1.35 -5.19 -2.33
CA VAL A 42 -0.72 -4.85 -1.05
C VAL A 42 -1.75 -4.70 0.08
N GLU A 43 -2.97 -4.24 -0.22
CA GLU A 43 -4.08 -4.18 0.72
C GLU A 43 -4.46 -5.56 1.25
N LEU A 44 -4.52 -6.57 0.37
CA LEU A 44 -4.84 -7.95 0.75
C LEU A 44 -3.78 -8.52 1.71
N ILE A 45 -2.51 -8.18 1.52
CA ILE A 45 -1.43 -8.60 2.43
C ILE A 45 -1.73 -8.11 3.85
N GLY A 46 -2.11 -6.84 4.00
CA GLY A 46 -2.44 -6.31 5.32
C GLY A 46 -3.73 -6.85 5.91
N GLU A 47 -4.75 -7.10 5.08
CA GLU A 47 -5.99 -7.79 5.49
C GLU A 47 -5.67 -9.16 6.10
N VAL A 48 -4.91 -10.00 5.38
CA VAL A 48 -4.48 -11.32 5.83
C VAL A 48 -3.69 -11.23 7.15
N LEU A 49 -2.81 -10.25 7.30
CA LEU A 49 -1.99 -10.10 8.50
C LEU A 49 -2.79 -9.63 9.70
N VAL A 50 -3.80 -8.77 9.49
CA VAL A 50 -4.75 -8.37 10.54
C VAL A 50 -5.57 -9.58 10.99
N GLU A 51 -6.08 -10.39 10.06
CA GLU A 51 -6.80 -11.63 10.39
C GLU A 51 -5.93 -12.60 11.21
N LEU A 52 -4.69 -12.86 10.76
CA LEU A 52 -3.75 -13.72 11.47
C LEU A 52 -3.39 -13.20 12.87
N SER A 53 -3.36 -11.88 13.05
CA SER A 53 -3.08 -11.27 14.36
C SER A 53 -4.17 -11.58 15.40
N GLN A 54 -5.40 -11.86 14.94
CA GLN A 54 -6.53 -12.21 15.82
C GLN A 54 -6.49 -13.67 16.25
N THR A 55 -5.98 -14.56 15.41
CA THR A 55 -5.90 -16.01 15.69
C THR A 55 -4.64 -16.40 16.45
N GLY A 56 -3.58 -15.58 16.37
CA GLY A 56 -2.28 -15.85 16.98
C GLY A 56 -1.39 -16.74 16.10
N PRO A 57 -0.25 -17.23 16.66
CA PRO A 57 0.76 -17.96 15.90
C PRO A 57 0.21 -19.25 15.28
N LEU A 58 0.50 -19.47 14.00
CA LEU A 58 0.12 -20.68 13.26
C LEU A 58 1.32 -21.59 12.99
N HIS A 59 1.09 -22.89 12.99
CA HIS A 59 2.10 -23.85 12.58
C HIS A 59 2.22 -23.89 11.05
N PRO A 60 3.41 -24.05 10.43
CA PRO A 60 3.55 -24.08 8.96
C PRO A 60 2.75 -25.17 8.23
N ALA A 61 2.37 -26.23 8.95
CA ALA A 61 1.52 -27.29 8.41
C ALA A 61 0.02 -26.93 8.38
N ASP A 62 -0.39 -25.87 9.09
CA ASP A 62 -1.77 -25.40 9.15
C ASP A 62 -2.24 -24.97 7.75
N PRO A 63 -3.43 -25.43 7.29
CA PRO A 63 -4.02 -24.94 6.04
C PRO A 63 -4.14 -23.41 5.98
N LEU A 64 -4.45 -22.74 7.10
CA LEU A 64 -4.55 -21.28 7.17
C LEU A 64 -3.19 -20.61 6.96
N TYR A 65 -2.11 -21.18 7.50
CA TYR A 65 -0.75 -20.70 7.25
C TYR A 65 -0.41 -20.79 5.76
N ARG A 66 -0.67 -21.95 5.14
CA ARG A 66 -0.35 -22.21 3.73
C ARG A 66 -1.16 -21.32 2.79
N ASP A 67 -2.44 -21.12 3.09
CA ASP A 67 -3.31 -20.22 2.32
C ASP A 67 -2.85 -18.75 2.45
N ALA A 68 -2.53 -18.30 3.66
CA ALA A 68 -2.00 -16.96 3.89
C ALA A 68 -0.68 -16.72 3.13
N VAL A 69 0.28 -17.64 3.25
CA VAL A 69 1.57 -17.58 2.52
C VAL A 69 1.34 -17.52 1.01
N ARG A 70 0.41 -18.32 0.49
CA ARG A 70 0.08 -18.33 -0.93
C ARG A 70 -0.52 -16.99 -1.41
N LYS A 71 -1.47 -16.45 -0.67
CA LYS A 71 -2.10 -15.15 -0.97
C LYS A 71 -1.08 -14.02 -0.93
N ILE A 72 -0.23 -14.00 0.11
CA ILE A 72 0.83 -13.00 0.25
C ILE A 72 1.82 -13.12 -0.89
N HIS A 73 2.33 -14.31 -1.20
CA HIS A 73 3.25 -14.53 -2.32
C HIS A 73 2.68 -14.07 -3.66
N GLY A 74 1.43 -14.41 -3.96
CA GLY A 74 0.77 -13.97 -5.19
C GLY A 74 0.55 -12.46 -5.26
N ALA A 75 0.42 -11.79 -4.11
CA ALA A 75 0.31 -10.35 -3.99
C ALA A 75 1.66 -9.62 -4.04
N LEU A 76 2.80 -10.31 -4.09
CA LEU A 76 4.13 -9.70 -4.25
C LEU A 76 4.49 -9.51 -5.74
N MET A 77 5.38 -8.54 -6.00
CA MET A 77 6.03 -8.31 -7.27
C MET A 77 7.49 -7.88 -7.09
N VAL A 78 8.31 -8.12 -8.11
CA VAL A 78 9.69 -7.65 -8.19
C VAL A 78 9.71 -6.33 -8.94
N VAL A 79 10.31 -5.31 -8.33
CA VAL A 79 10.56 -4.00 -8.92
C VAL A 79 12.05 -3.89 -9.20
N PRO A 80 12.47 -3.87 -10.46
CA PRO A 80 13.88 -3.71 -10.81
C PRO A 80 14.36 -2.26 -10.62
N GLU A 81 15.66 -2.03 -10.75
CA GLU A 81 16.21 -0.67 -10.81
C GLU A 81 15.67 0.16 -11.98
N ASP A 82 15.70 1.49 -11.84
CA ASP A 82 15.19 2.42 -12.86
C ASP A 82 15.93 2.21 -14.21
N GLY A 83 15.18 2.06 -15.30
CA GLY A 83 15.72 1.82 -16.64
C GLY A 83 15.84 0.34 -17.05
N HIS A 84 15.54 -0.60 -16.15
CA HIS A 84 15.36 -2.01 -16.48
C HIS A 84 13.99 -2.27 -17.15
N ASP A 85 13.88 -3.33 -17.96
CA ASP A 85 12.60 -3.72 -18.58
C ASP A 85 11.63 -4.29 -17.52
N PRO A 86 10.50 -3.61 -17.23
CA PRO A 86 9.54 -4.08 -16.23
C PRO A 86 8.84 -5.40 -16.60
N ASN A 87 9.01 -5.87 -17.84
CA ASN A 87 8.44 -7.13 -18.34
C ASN A 87 9.50 -8.24 -18.53
N ASP A 88 10.72 -8.07 -18.00
CA ASP A 88 11.75 -9.12 -18.08
C ASP A 88 11.24 -10.41 -17.40
N PRO A 89 11.20 -11.56 -18.12
CA PRO A 89 10.80 -12.85 -17.56
C PRO A 89 11.67 -13.32 -16.38
N GLU A 90 12.86 -12.75 -16.18
CA GLU A 90 13.66 -12.95 -14.96
C GLU A 90 12.94 -12.47 -13.70
N LEU A 91 12.14 -11.40 -13.78
CA LEU A 91 11.41 -10.85 -12.62
C LEU A 91 10.39 -11.86 -12.08
N ASP A 92 9.70 -12.56 -12.98
CA ASP A 92 8.75 -13.60 -12.58
C ASP A 92 9.47 -14.83 -12.00
N ARG A 93 10.64 -15.19 -12.55
CA ARG A 93 11.48 -16.29 -12.01
C ARG A 93 12.03 -15.97 -10.62
N ILE A 94 12.45 -14.73 -10.36
CA ILE A 94 12.86 -14.27 -9.03
C ILE A 94 11.69 -14.39 -8.05
N LEU A 95 10.50 -13.96 -8.45
CA LEU A 95 9.31 -14.06 -7.60
C LEU A 95 8.95 -15.53 -7.31
N GLU A 96 8.98 -16.40 -8.32
CA GLU A 96 8.73 -17.84 -8.16
C GLU A 96 9.73 -18.51 -7.21
N ALA A 97 10.98 -18.06 -7.20
CA ALA A 97 12.02 -18.54 -6.29
C ALA A 97 11.96 -17.91 -4.88
N THR A 98 11.10 -16.91 -4.66
CA THR A 98 10.96 -16.22 -3.37
C THR A 98 10.12 -17.04 -2.40
N GLU A 99 10.64 -17.27 -1.19
CA GLU A 99 9.91 -17.92 -0.09
C GLU A 99 9.27 -16.89 0.85
N VAL A 100 7.97 -17.04 1.13
CA VAL A 100 7.28 -16.24 2.14
C VAL A 100 7.20 -17.02 3.46
N ARG A 101 7.67 -16.39 4.54
CA ARG A 101 7.64 -16.93 5.90
C ARG A 101 6.95 -15.97 6.84
N LEU A 102 6.15 -16.50 7.76
CA LEU A 102 5.46 -15.71 8.78
C LEU A 102 6.12 -15.96 10.13
N ASP A 103 6.53 -14.88 10.80
CA ASP A 103 7.10 -14.89 12.14
C ASP A 103 6.27 -14.00 13.06
N TRP A 104 6.02 -14.46 14.29
CA TRP A 104 5.16 -13.77 15.26
C TRP A 104 5.98 -13.19 16.40
N ASP A 105 5.71 -11.91 16.69
CA ASP A 105 6.16 -11.29 17.93
C ASP A 105 5.46 -11.91 19.15
N THR A 106 6.19 -11.95 20.26
CA THR A 106 5.67 -12.47 21.52
C THR A 106 5.50 -11.36 22.55
N ARG A 107 4.37 -11.41 23.26
CA ARG A 107 4.04 -10.53 24.37
C ARG A 107 3.61 -11.37 25.56
N VAL A 108 4.36 -11.28 26.66
CA VAL A 108 4.07 -12.01 27.90
C VAL A 108 3.76 -11.02 29.01
N LYS A 109 2.48 -10.93 29.37
CA LYS A 109 2.04 -10.16 30.53
C LYS A 109 2.36 -10.94 31.80
N VAL A 110 3.44 -10.56 32.49
CA VAL A 110 3.80 -11.16 33.78
C VAL A 110 3.01 -10.47 34.88
N THR A 111 2.14 -11.20 35.58
CA THR A 111 1.32 -10.64 36.67
C THR A 111 2.21 -10.10 37.79
N GLY A 112 2.09 -8.80 38.08
CA GLY A 112 2.88 -8.12 39.12
C GLY A 112 4.21 -7.52 38.65
N ASP A 113 4.55 -7.70 37.37
CA ASP A 113 5.77 -7.17 36.74
C ASP A 113 5.45 -6.29 35.51
N THR A 114 6.48 -5.62 34.98
CA THR A 114 6.37 -4.86 33.72
C THR A 114 6.29 -5.81 32.52
N ASP A 115 5.45 -5.46 31.55
CA ASP A 115 5.19 -6.24 30.33
C ASP A 115 6.47 -6.56 29.53
N ARG A 116 6.71 -7.83 29.20
CA ARG A 116 7.89 -8.26 28.43
C ARG A 116 7.50 -8.46 26.97
N ASN A 117 8.21 -7.75 26.09
CA ASN A 117 7.95 -7.72 24.66
C ASN A 117 9.23 -8.03 23.88
N THR A 118 9.14 -8.92 22.90
CA THR A 118 10.20 -9.14 21.90
C THR A 118 9.68 -8.67 20.53
N ARG A 119 10.58 -8.08 19.72
CA ARG A 119 10.28 -7.59 18.38
C ARG A 119 11.18 -8.28 17.37
N THR A 120 10.57 -8.77 16.30
CA THR A 120 11.23 -9.35 15.14
C THR A 120 11.34 -8.26 14.08
N LEU A 121 12.56 -7.96 13.67
CA LEU A 121 12.84 -7.01 12.60
C LEU A 121 13.53 -7.76 11.47
N VAL A 122 13.07 -7.55 10.25
CA VAL A 122 13.71 -8.08 9.04
C VAL A 122 14.48 -6.94 8.40
N VAL A 123 15.77 -7.16 8.15
CA VAL A 123 16.66 -6.21 7.48
C VAL A 123 16.97 -6.78 6.10
N PRO A 124 16.73 -6.04 5.01
CA PRO A 124 17.01 -6.54 3.66
C PRO A 124 18.47 -6.89 3.40
N VAL A 125 18.72 -7.75 2.40
CA VAL A 125 20.07 -8.08 1.93
C VAL A 125 20.87 -6.81 1.61
N ALA A 126 22.19 -6.92 1.80
CA ALA A 126 23.12 -5.81 1.62
C ALA A 126 22.94 -5.11 0.26
N GLU A 127 23.14 -3.79 0.25
CA GLU A 127 23.05 -2.91 -0.92
C GLU A 127 21.64 -2.72 -1.53
N THR A 128 20.64 -3.50 -1.15
CA THR A 128 19.24 -3.41 -1.64
C THR A 128 18.63 -2.04 -1.45
N LEU A 129 18.85 -1.42 -0.29
CA LEU A 129 18.36 -0.07 0.02
C LEU A 129 19.40 1.02 -0.27
N ALA A 130 20.68 0.66 -0.35
CA ALA A 130 21.78 1.61 -0.47
C ALA A 130 21.72 2.38 -1.80
N TRP A 131 21.44 1.70 -2.92
CA TRP A 131 21.35 2.36 -4.22
C TRP A 131 20.21 3.40 -4.27
N ARG A 132 19.06 3.10 -3.63
CA ARG A 132 17.92 4.03 -3.59
C ARG A 132 18.25 5.24 -2.71
N GLN A 133 18.92 5.01 -1.59
CA GLN A 133 19.44 6.07 -0.74
C GLN A 133 20.45 6.96 -1.49
N ASP A 134 21.36 6.37 -2.26
CA ASP A 134 22.34 7.10 -3.06
C ASP A 134 21.68 7.96 -4.14
N LEU A 135 20.64 7.43 -4.80
CA LEU A 135 19.84 8.17 -5.77
C LEU A 135 19.15 9.38 -5.11
N LEU A 136 18.45 9.16 -4.00
CA LEU A 136 17.73 10.23 -3.28
C LEU A 136 18.67 11.29 -2.70
N SER A 137 19.89 10.88 -2.34
CA SER A 137 20.90 11.80 -1.83
C SER A 137 21.40 12.80 -2.87
N GLN A 138 21.15 12.53 -4.16
CA GLN A 138 21.49 13.41 -5.28
C GLN A 138 20.38 14.42 -5.61
N ASP A 139 19.18 14.26 -5.03
CA ASP A 139 18.04 15.14 -5.29
C ASP A 139 18.26 16.53 -4.66
N PRO A 140 17.97 17.65 -5.35
CA PRO A 140 18.13 18.98 -4.79
C PRO A 140 17.20 19.13 -3.58
N LYS A 141 17.80 19.25 -2.38
CA LYS A 141 17.07 19.42 -1.11
C LYS A 141 16.25 20.72 -1.12
N GLY A 142 15.00 20.64 -1.58
CA GLY A 142 14.03 21.73 -1.59
C GLY A 142 12.87 21.48 -0.61
N PRO A 143 12.08 22.50 -0.28
CA PRO A 143 10.84 22.31 0.46
C PRO A 143 9.84 21.50 -0.39
N GLY A 144 9.27 20.45 0.21
CA GLY A 144 8.34 19.55 -0.47
C GLY A 144 9.09 18.54 -1.35
N PHE A 145 9.51 17.42 -0.76
CA PHE A 145 9.95 16.24 -1.51
C PHE A 145 8.82 15.22 -1.49
N GLU A 146 8.64 14.50 -2.58
CA GLU A 146 7.80 13.32 -2.61
C GLU A 146 8.53 12.21 -1.86
N PRO A 147 7.96 11.60 -0.79
CA PRO A 147 8.68 10.57 -0.07
C PRO A 147 8.99 9.39 -1.01
N PRO A 148 10.19 8.82 -0.93
CA PRO A 148 10.53 7.65 -1.74
C PRO A 148 9.62 6.48 -1.40
N LEU A 149 9.23 5.70 -2.40
CA LEU A 149 8.31 4.57 -2.25
C LEU A 149 6.88 4.98 -1.82
N THR A 150 6.54 6.27 -1.96
CA THR A 150 5.14 6.70 -1.87
C THR A 150 4.41 6.19 -3.09
N TYR A 151 3.29 5.53 -2.86
CA TYR A 151 2.44 5.07 -3.94
C TYR A 151 1.50 6.19 -4.37
N GLU A 152 1.09 6.20 -5.64
CA GLU A 152 0.16 7.23 -6.17
C GLU A 152 -1.10 7.34 -5.30
N LEU A 153 -1.64 6.21 -4.87
CA LEU A 153 -2.77 6.17 -3.95
C LEU A 153 -2.52 6.84 -2.60
N ASP A 154 -1.29 6.81 -2.07
CA ASP A 154 -0.94 7.52 -0.83
C ASP A 154 -0.89 9.03 -1.03
N LEU A 155 -0.43 9.49 -2.19
CA LEU A 155 -0.51 10.91 -2.56
C LEU A 155 -1.97 11.36 -2.64
N ILE A 156 -2.83 10.53 -3.24
CA ILE A 156 -4.27 10.81 -3.35
C ILE A 156 -4.91 10.83 -1.96
N LEU A 157 -4.59 9.88 -1.07
CA LEU A 157 -5.05 9.89 0.34
C LEU A 157 -4.60 11.17 1.07
N MET A 158 -3.34 11.56 0.92
CA MET A 158 -2.82 12.79 1.51
C MET A 158 -3.54 14.02 0.97
N ARG A 159 -3.76 14.09 -0.35
CA ARG A 159 -4.52 15.18 -0.99
C ARG A 159 -5.95 15.26 -0.47
N ALA A 160 -6.64 14.12 -0.38
CA ALA A 160 -8.00 14.06 0.16
C ALA A 160 -8.04 14.51 1.63
N HIS A 161 -7.05 14.10 2.44
CA HIS A 161 -6.91 14.55 3.82
C HIS A 161 -6.68 16.07 3.93
N PHE A 162 -5.77 16.63 3.12
CA PHE A 162 -5.50 18.07 3.12
C PHE A 162 -6.68 18.88 2.57
N SER A 163 -7.36 18.41 1.52
CA SER A 163 -8.58 19.04 1.00
C SER A 163 -9.64 19.15 2.11
N LYS A 164 -9.85 18.09 2.90
CA LYS A 164 -10.76 18.12 4.04
C LYS A 164 -10.33 19.14 5.12
N LEU A 165 -9.06 19.14 5.51
CA LEU A 165 -8.55 20.08 6.53
C LEU A 165 -8.67 21.54 6.07
N ILE A 166 -8.31 21.81 4.82
CA ILE A 166 -8.29 23.16 4.26
C ILE A 166 -9.70 23.66 3.99
N SER A 167 -10.59 22.81 3.49
CA SER A 167 -12.03 23.13 3.39
C SER A 167 -12.63 23.44 4.75
N GLY A 168 -12.26 22.68 5.79
CA GLY A 168 -12.65 22.98 7.17
C GLY A 168 -12.13 24.34 7.64
N ALA A 169 -10.84 24.61 7.43
CA ALA A 169 -10.22 25.89 7.77
C ALA A 169 -10.89 27.07 7.04
N ILE A 170 -11.14 26.95 5.73
CA ILE A 170 -11.87 27.94 4.92
C ILE A 170 -13.29 28.15 5.46
N GLY A 171 -13.96 27.08 5.90
CA GLY A 171 -15.26 27.13 6.54
C GLY A 171 -15.28 28.01 7.79
N GLU A 172 -14.19 28.00 8.55
CA GLU A 172 -13.98 28.76 9.79
C GLU A 172 -13.32 30.13 9.58
N MET A 173 -12.84 30.45 8.37
CA MET A 173 -12.16 31.71 8.09
C MET A 173 -13.07 32.92 8.26
N THR A 174 -12.50 33.96 8.86
CA THR A 174 -13.07 35.29 8.99
C THR A 174 -12.24 36.31 8.20
N GLY A 175 -12.90 37.36 7.73
CA GLY A 175 -12.24 38.53 7.15
C GLY A 175 -11.51 39.36 8.20
N GLU A 176 -10.77 40.38 7.75
CA GLU A 176 -10.03 41.30 8.63
C GLU A 176 -10.94 42.07 9.61
N ASP A 177 -12.22 42.19 9.28
CA ASP A 177 -13.26 42.78 10.11
C ASP A 177 -13.84 41.81 11.17
N GLY A 178 -13.31 40.58 11.24
CA GLY A 178 -13.75 39.52 12.13
C GLY A 178 -15.07 38.88 11.70
N GLN A 179 -15.65 39.25 10.56
CA GLN A 179 -16.88 38.63 10.04
C GLN A 179 -16.56 37.35 9.28
N PRO A 180 -17.43 36.34 9.30
CA PRO A 180 -17.27 35.15 8.46
C PRO A 180 -17.16 35.52 6.98
N LEU A 181 -16.31 34.82 6.24
CA LEU A 181 -16.30 34.95 4.77
C LEU A 181 -17.68 34.56 4.20
N THR A 182 -18.09 35.20 3.11
CA THR A 182 -19.33 34.84 2.41
C THR A 182 -19.23 33.43 1.82
N ASP A 183 -20.33 32.68 1.77
CA ASP A 183 -20.37 31.31 1.24
C ASP A 183 -19.83 31.23 -0.20
N ALA A 184 -20.17 32.20 -1.06
CA ALA A 184 -19.66 32.25 -2.43
C ALA A 184 -18.12 32.40 -2.52
N LEU A 185 -17.50 33.06 -1.55
CA LEU A 185 -16.05 33.20 -1.48
C LEU A 185 -15.40 31.93 -0.93
N LYS A 186 -16.03 31.30 0.07
CA LYS A 186 -15.58 30.01 0.61
C LYS A 186 -15.59 28.93 -0.47
N GLU A 187 -16.70 28.80 -1.20
CA GLU A 187 -16.85 27.85 -2.30
C GLU A 187 -15.78 28.08 -3.38
N ARG A 188 -15.54 29.34 -3.76
CA ARG A 188 -14.50 29.66 -4.75
C ARG A 188 -13.08 29.33 -4.26
N LEU A 189 -12.79 29.54 -2.97
CA LEU A 189 -11.48 29.17 -2.39
C LEU A 189 -11.30 27.66 -2.35
N ILE A 190 -12.34 26.91 -2.01
CA ILE A 190 -12.33 25.43 -2.03
C ILE A 190 -12.07 24.93 -3.46
N VAL A 191 -12.82 25.43 -4.45
CA VAL A 191 -12.63 25.05 -5.86
C VAL A 191 -11.21 25.39 -6.35
N GLN A 192 -10.70 26.59 -6.07
CA GLN A 192 -9.34 26.97 -6.45
C GLN A 192 -8.28 26.10 -5.78
N PHE A 193 -8.52 25.65 -4.55
CA PHE A 193 -7.61 24.76 -3.85
C PHE A 193 -7.63 23.35 -4.47
N ASP A 194 -8.82 22.78 -4.67
CA ASP A 194 -8.97 21.45 -5.28
C ASP A 194 -8.41 21.40 -6.71
N ASP A 195 -8.54 22.48 -7.49
CA ASP A 195 -7.90 22.64 -8.80
C ASP A 195 -6.36 22.61 -8.71
N LEU A 196 -5.77 23.18 -7.64
CA LEU A 196 -4.33 23.25 -7.44
C LEU A 196 -3.73 21.90 -7.03
N ILE A 197 -4.42 21.14 -6.18
CA ILE A 197 -3.97 19.84 -5.68
C ILE A 197 -4.41 18.66 -6.56
N GLY A 198 -5.32 18.90 -7.50
CA GLY A 198 -5.95 17.89 -8.35
C GLY A 198 -7.11 17.19 -7.64
N SER A 199 -8.18 16.90 -8.38
CA SER A 199 -9.39 16.31 -7.80
C SER A 199 -9.31 14.79 -7.66
N PHE A 200 -9.63 14.34 -6.45
CA PHE A 200 -9.85 12.95 -6.07
C PHE A 200 -10.89 12.22 -6.96
N GLU A 201 -11.92 12.95 -7.38
CA GLU A 201 -13.05 12.45 -8.16
C GLU A 201 -12.63 11.84 -9.51
N THR A 202 -11.51 12.29 -10.06
CA THR A 202 -10.97 11.78 -11.33
C THR A 202 -10.51 10.33 -11.19
N TYR A 203 -9.95 9.95 -10.04
CA TYR A 203 -9.50 8.58 -9.78
C TYR A 203 -10.70 7.62 -9.61
N GLU A 204 -11.74 8.04 -8.89
CA GLU A 204 -12.94 7.23 -8.69
C GLU A 204 -13.68 6.91 -10.00
N GLN A 205 -13.73 7.87 -10.92
CA GLN A 205 -14.40 7.70 -12.22
C GLN A 205 -13.67 6.71 -13.15
N GLN A 206 -12.44 6.31 -12.81
CA GLN A 206 -11.58 5.44 -13.62
C GLN A 206 -11.51 3.99 -13.12
N ALA A 207 -12.32 3.63 -12.10
CA ALA A 207 -12.43 2.25 -11.62
C ALA A 207 -13.15 1.36 -12.66
N ASP A 208 -12.37 0.78 -13.56
CA ASP A 208 -12.84 -0.06 -14.67
C ASP A 208 -12.67 -1.56 -14.42
N ASN A 209 -12.06 -1.93 -13.29
CA ASN A 209 -11.81 -3.32 -12.92
C ASN A 209 -11.75 -3.50 -11.39
N PRO A 210 -11.81 -4.75 -10.89
CA PRO A 210 -11.87 -5.04 -9.45
C PRO A 210 -10.66 -4.55 -8.65
N ALA A 211 -9.47 -4.52 -9.26
CA ALA A 211 -8.27 -4.05 -8.57
C ALA A 211 -8.33 -2.53 -8.39
N ARG A 212 -8.69 -1.77 -9.43
CA ARG A 212 -8.92 -0.32 -9.29
C ARG A 212 -10.08 0.00 -8.35
N GLN A 213 -11.13 -0.83 -8.33
CA GLN A 213 -12.19 -0.68 -7.33
C GLN A 213 -11.64 -0.80 -5.90
N ARG A 214 -10.75 -1.77 -5.64
CA ARG A 214 -10.07 -1.88 -4.34
C ARG A 214 -9.19 -0.66 -4.03
N GLY A 215 -8.57 -0.04 -5.05
CA GLY A 215 -7.89 1.25 -4.91
C GLY A 215 -8.86 2.37 -4.50
N VAL A 216 -10.04 2.44 -5.09
CA VAL A 216 -11.10 3.39 -4.65
C VAL A 216 -11.58 3.08 -3.23
N ASP A 217 -11.69 1.81 -2.85
CA ASP A 217 -12.14 1.42 -1.52
C ASP A 217 -11.15 1.86 -0.43
N VAL A 218 -9.83 1.80 -0.68
CA VAL A 218 -8.80 2.38 0.20
C VAL A 218 -9.08 3.85 0.50
N LEU A 219 -9.58 4.59 -0.49
CA LEU A 219 -9.81 6.01 -0.35
C LEU A 219 -11.08 6.35 0.44
N ARG A 220 -12.06 5.46 0.39
CA ARG A 220 -13.39 5.65 0.99
C ARG A 220 -13.53 5.00 2.37
N ASP A 221 -12.83 3.90 2.59
CA ASP A 221 -12.94 3.09 3.80
C ASP A 221 -11.64 3.14 4.64
N PRO A 222 -11.70 3.69 5.87
CA PRO A 222 -10.53 3.76 6.74
C PRO A 222 -9.98 2.38 7.13
N VAL A 223 -10.80 1.33 7.14
CA VAL A 223 -10.32 -0.03 7.45
C VAL A 223 -9.47 -0.57 6.30
N THR A 224 -9.95 -0.42 5.07
CA THR A 224 -9.18 -0.77 3.87
C THR A 224 -7.89 0.04 3.76
N ALA A 225 -7.92 1.34 4.08
CA ALA A 225 -6.71 2.17 4.17
C ALA A 225 -5.72 1.66 5.24
N PHE A 226 -6.22 1.20 6.38
CA PHE A 226 -5.39 0.61 7.42
C PHE A 226 -4.75 -0.71 6.96
N HIS A 227 -5.51 -1.60 6.32
CA HIS A 227 -4.95 -2.83 5.72
C HIS A 227 -3.86 -2.50 4.72
N ARG A 228 -4.08 -1.50 3.85
CA ARG A 228 -3.05 -1.03 2.92
C ARG A 228 -1.76 -0.64 3.62
N ALA A 229 -1.85 0.22 4.63
CA ALA A 229 -0.67 0.68 5.37
C ALA A 229 0.09 -0.50 5.98
N VAL A 230 -0.62 -1.43 6.63
CA VAL A 230 -0.01 -2.66 7.19
C VAL A 230 0.71 -3.47 6.11
N GLY A 231 0.10 -3.67 4.95
CA GLY A 231 0.69 -4.41 3.83
C GLY A 231 1.98 -3.76 3.32
N ILE A 232 2.02 -2.43 3.18
CA ILE A 232 3.23 -1.71 2.75
C ILE A 232 4.34 -1.87 3.77
N TYR A 233 4.05 -1.64 5.06
CA TYR A 233 5.06 -1.74 6.11
C TYR A 233 5.74 -3.11 6.11
N ILE A 234 4.97 -4.18 5.88
CA ILE A 234 5.47 -5.55 5.97
C ILE A 234 6.18 -5.97 4.68
N THR A 235 5.76 -5.48 3.52
CA THR A 235 6.42 -5.79 2.24
C THR A 235 7.71 -5.00 2.01
N ASN A 236 7.87 -3.83 2.62
CA ASN A 236 9.16 -3.11 2.58
C ASN A 236 10.23 -3.72 3.51
N MET A 237 9.91 -4.82 4.18
CA MET A 237 10.79 -5.60 5.05
C MET A 237 11.11 -6.98 4.43
N CYS A 238 11.64 -7.01 3.22
CA CYS A 238 12.09 -8.26 2.59
C CYS A 238 13.55 -8.55 2.96
N ASN A 239 13.83 -9.76 3.46
CA ASN A 239 15.19 -10.29 3.69
C ASN A 239 15.91 -10.49 2.36
#